data_AF-A0A117QJC0-F1
#
_entry.id   AF-A0A117QJC0-F1
#
_cell.length_a   1.000
_cell.length_b   1.000
_cell.length_c   1.000
_cell.angle_alpha   90.00
_cell.angle_beta   90.00
_cell.angle_gamma   90.00
#
_symmetry.space_group_name_H-M   'P 1'
#
loop_
_entity.id
_entity.type
_entity.pdbx_description
1 polymer ?
#
loop_
_entity_poly.entity_id
_entity_poly.type
_entity_poly.pdbx_seq_one_letter_code
_entity_poly.pdbx_strand_id
1 'polypeptide(L)'
;MEFTTEPFDLDEAPAHALVAREVIETAGLDAVDVGPFGNTAEGVADRVLTAVDALLRKSLEAGATRVSLQVNVIGDVHGDGTAEGGR
;
A
#
# COMPACT_ATOMS: atom_id res chain seq x y z
N MET A 1 -2.45 -2.20 3.00
CA MET A 1 -2.11 -0.77 3.19
C MET A 1 -2.82 0.05 2.13
N GLU A 2 -3.14 1.29 2.45
CA GLU A 2 -3.70 2.28 1.53
C GLU A 2 -2.90 3.57 1.66
N PHE A 3 -2.64 4.27 0.56
CA PHE A 3 -1.96 5.56 0.61
C PHE A 3 -2.31 6.50 -0.55
N THR A 4 -2.06 7.78 -0.31
CA THR A 4 -2.06 8.86 -1.29
C THR A 4 -0.81 9.74 -1.13
N THR A 5 -0.42 10.40 -2.21
CA THR A 5 0.70 11.35 -2.24
C THR A 5 0.27 12.66 -2.87
N GLU A 6 0.85 13.77 -2.41
CA GLU A 6 0.52 15.12 -2.86
C GLU A 6 1.78 15.92 -3.20
N PRO A 7 1.67 16.95 -4.07
CA PRO A 7 0.43 17.53 -4.62
C PRO A 7 -0.22 16.70 -5.73
N PHE A 8 -1.56 16.74 -5.82
CA PHE A 8 -2.29 16.16 -6.93
C PHE A 8 -2.25 17.06 -8.16
N ASP A 9 -2.19 16.43 -9.33
CA ASP A 9 -2.32 17.05 -10.64
C ASP A 9 -3.31 16.22 -11.47
N LEU A 10 -4.22 16.89 -12.17
CA LEU A 10 -5.31 16.25 -12.95
C LEU A 10 -4.93 16.04 -14.42
N ASP A 11 -3.86 16.69 -14.89
CA ASP A 11 -3.43 16.63 -16.29
C ASP A 11 -2.40 15.50 -16.49
N GLU A 12 -1.41 15.40 -15.60
CA GLU A 12 -0.38 14.36 -15.64
C GLU A 12 -0.09 13.80 -14.24
N ALA A 13 0.24 12.50 -14.15
CA ALA A 13 0.67 11.92 -12.89
C ALA A 13 2.00 12.54 -12.44
N PRO A 14 2.08 13.17 -11.26
CA PRO A 14 3.31 13.79 -10.80
C PRO A 14 4.39 12.74 -10.52
N ALA A 15 5.66 13.15 -10.61
CA ALA A 15 6.81 12.25 -10.47
C ALA A 15 6.77 11.40 -9.19
N HIS A 16 6.39 12.01 -8.05
CA HIS A 16 6.28 11.30 -6.78
C HIS A 16 5.20 10.21 -6.77
N ALA A 17 4.12 10.38 -7.55
CA ALA A 17 3.06 9.39 -7.67
C ALA A 17 3.51 8.21 -8.55
N LEU A 18 4.26 8.48 -9.62
CA LEU A 18 4.86 7.43 -10.46
C LEU A 18 5.88 6.61 -9.67
N VAL A 19 6.75 7.27 -8.89
CA VAL A 19 7.72 6.59 -8.02
C VAL A 19 7.02 5.76 -6.93
N ALA A 20 5.96 6.28 -6.32
CA ALA A 20 5.18 5.53 -5.33
C ALA A 20 4.57 4.24 -5.92
N ARG A 21 4.04 4.33 -7.15
CA ARG A 21 3.49 3.18 -7.90
C ARG A 21 4.57 2.15 -8.20
N GLU A 22 5.72 2.59 -8.71
CA GLU A 22 6.84 1.69 -8.99
C GLU A 22 7.28 0.92 -7.72
N VAL A 23 7.34 1.59 -6.57
CA VAL A 23 7.70 0.95 -5.29
C VAL A 23 6.76 -0.20 -4.96
N ILE A 24 5.44 0.01 -5.02
CA ILE A 24 4.47 -1.02 -4.63
C ILE A 24 4.35 -2.13 -5.69
N GLU A 25 4.45 -1.79 -6.97
CA GLU A 25 4.41 -2.75 -8.09
C GLU A 25 5.61 -3.70 -8.09
N THR A 26 6.77 -3.22 -7.64
CA THR A 26 8.01 -4.01 -7.59
C THR A 26 8.29 -4.65 -6.23
N ALA A 27 7.47 -4.39 -5.21
CA ALA A 27 7.68 -4.87 -3.85
C ALA A 27 7.35 -6.36 -3.63
N GLY A 28 6.85 -7.07 -4.64
CA GLY A 28 6.45 -8.48 -4.51
C GLY A 28 5.31 -8.67 -3.50
N LEU A 29 4.36 -7.74 -3.50
CA LEU A 29 3.14 -7.79 -2.71
C LEU A 29 2.11 -8.70 -3.39
N ASP A 30 1.18 -9.23 -2.60
CA ASP A 30 0.22 -10.25 -3.04
C ASP A 30 -0.92 -9.63 -3.86
N ALA A 31 -1.30 -8.39 -3.55
CA ALA A 31 -2.23 -7.60 -4.34
C ALA A 31 -1.79 -6.13 -4.39
N VAL A 32 -1.99 -5.48 -5.53
CA VAL A 32 -1.73 -4.05 -5.75
C VAL A 32 -2.85 -3.51 -6.62
N ASP A 33 -3.49 -2.42 -6.18
CA ASP A 33 -4.47 -1.67 -6.96
C ASP A 33 -4.10 -0.19 -6.96
N VAL A 34 -4.06 0.40 -8.16
CA VAL A 34 -3.61 1.76 -8.41
C VAL A 34 -4.75 2.53 -9.03
N GLY A 35 -5.34 3.42 -8.23
CA GLY A 35 -6.47 4.25 -8.63
C GLY A 35 -6.14 5.74 -8.73
N PRO A 36 -7.07 6.53 -9.31
CA PRO A 36 -6.95 7.99 -9.35
C PRO A 36 -7.13 8.65 -7.98
N PHE A 37 -7.79 7.97 -7.03
CA PHE A 37 -8.11 8.51 -5.69
C PHE A 37 -7.26 7.92 -4.56
N GLY A 38 -6.37 6.99 -4.87
CA GLY A 38 -5.58 6.27 -3.88
C GLY A 38 -5.02 4.99 -4.45
N ASN A 39 -4.08 4.41 -3.72
CA ASN A 39 -3.46 3.14 -4.06
C ASN A 39 -3.63 2.20 -2.86
N THR A 40 -3.93 0.94 -3.12
CA THR A 40 -3.97 -0.10 -2.10
C THR A 40 -2.95 -1.18 -2.46
N ALA A 41 -2.39 -1.80 -1.44
CA ALA A 41 -1.55 -2.97 -1.62
C ALA A 41 -1.62 -3.89 -0.40
N GLU A 42 -1.60 -5.20 -0.63
CA GLU A 42 -1.73 -6.22 0.40
C GLU A 42 -0.58 -7.22 0.31
N GLY A 43 -0.18 -7.74 1.45
CA GLY A 43 0.77 -8.83 1.52
C GLY A 43 1.25 -9.12 2.93
N VAL A 44 2.20 -10.05 3.04
CA VAL A 44 2.81 -10.36 4.33
C VAL A 44 3.41 -9.13 5.01
N ALA A 45 3.29 -9.08 6.34
CA ALA A 45 3.61 -7.89 7.13
C ALA A 45 5.01 -7.31 6.84
N ASP A 46 6.05 -8.14 6.81
CA ASP A 46 7.42 -7.69 6.58
C ASP A 46 7.60 -7.03 5.21
N ARG A 47 6.94 -7.55 4.16
CA ARG A 47 7.00 -6.96 2.83
C ARG A 47 6.24 -5.66 2.75
N VAL A 48 5.05 -5.60 3.36
CA VAL A 48 4.25 -4.37 3.43
C VAL A 48 5.03 -3.28 4.16
N LEU A 49 5.63 -3.59 5.32
CA LEU A 49 6.42 -2.61 6.09
C LEU A 49 7.68 -2.17 5.35
N THR A 50 8.34 -3.08 4.61
CA THR A 50 9.46 -2.72 3.72
C THR A 50 9.02 -1.77 2.61
N ALA A 51 7.86 -2.04 1.99
CA ALA A 51 7.29 -1.18 0.96
C ALA A 51 6.92 0.20 1.52
N VAL A 52 6.37 0.28 2.74
CA VAL A 52 6.05 1.55 3.42
C VAL A 52 7.30 2.41 3.63
N ASP A 53 8.42 1.84 4.12
CA ASP A 53 9.67 2.60 4.30
C ASP A 53 10.18 3.17 2.95
N ALA A 54 10.25 2.32 1.93
CA ALA A 54 10.71 2.72 0.60
C ALA A 54 9.78 3.79 -0.02
N LEU A 55 8.46 3.62 0.13
CA LEU A 55 7.45 4.54 -0.37
C LEU A 55 7.61 5.93 0.25
N LEU A 56 7.67 6.01 1.58
CA LEU A 56 7.80 7.29 2.28
C LEU A 56 9.06 8.03 1.86
N ARG A 57 10.21 7.34 1.81
CA ARG A 57 11.49 7.96 1.43
C ARG A 57 11.48 8.44 -0.02
N LYS A 58 11.18 7.53 -0.95
CA LYS A 58 11.30 7.80 -2.38
C LYS A 58 10.26 8.80 -2.87
N SER A 59 9.04 8.77 -2.35
CA SER A 59 8.01 9.75 -2.72
C SER A 59 8.40 11.16 -2.27
N LEU A 60 8.92 11.33 -1.05
CA LEU A 60 9.38 12.64 -0.57
C LEU A 60 10.60 13.14 -1.36
N GLU A 61 11.56 12.26 -1.67
CA GLU A 61 12.72 12.59 -2.53
C GLU A 61 12.28 12.99 -3.95
N ALA A 62 11.22 12.36 -4.47
CA ALA A 62 10.63 12.67 -5.77
C ALA A 62 9.70 13.91 -5.76
N GLY A 63 9.63 14.64 -4.65
CA GLY A 63 8.92 15.91 -4.55
C GLY A 63 7.50 15.82 -4.02
N ALA A 64 7.10 14.70 -3.39
CA ALA A 64 5.89 14.71 -2.57
C ALA A 64 6.07 15.69 -1.41
N THR A 65 5.09 16.54 -1.17
CA THR A 65 5.05 17.43 -0.01
C THR A 65 4.24 16.84 1.13
N ARG A 66 3.41 15.83 0.84
CA ARG A 66 2.62 15.09 1.81
C ARG A 66 2.37 13.66 1.36
N VAL A 67 2.40 12.73 2.31
CA VAL A 67 1.99 11.34 2.13
C VAL A 67 0.97 11.02 3.22
N SER A 68 -0.21 10.53 2.85
CA SER A 68 -1.21 10.01 3.79
C SER A 68 -1.25 8.49 3.63
N LEU A 69 -1.16 7.74 4.73
CA LEU A 69 -1.12 6.28 4.69
C LEU A 69 -1.94 5.66 5.82
N GLN A 70 -2.50 4.48 5.54
CA GLN A 70 -3.11 3.61 6.53
C GLN A 70 -2.59 2.19 6.35
N VAL A 71 -2.22 1.54 7.46
CA VAL A 71 -1.89 0.12 7.49
C VAL A 71 -2.90 -0.59 8.38
N ASN A 72 -3.54 -1.62 7.83
CA ASN A 72 -4.50 -2.46 8.53
C ASN A 72 -3.97 -3.90 8.48
N VAL A 73 -4.12 -4.64 9.60
CA VAL A 73 -3.98 -6.08 9.59
C VAL A 73 -5.31 -6.65 9.11
N ILE A 74 -5.29 -7.28 7.94
CA ILE A 74 -6.42 -8.07 7.43
C ILE A 74 -6.19 -9.51 7.90
N GLY A 75 -7.18 -10.09 8.58
CA GLY A 75 -7.06 -11.47 9.05
C GLY A 75 -6.95 -12.42 7.86
N ASP A 76 -6.24 -13.52 8.04
CA ASP A 76 -6.43 -14.68 7.19
C ASP A 76 -7.92 -15.02 7.22
N VAL A 77 -8.59 -15.03 6.07
CA VAL A 77 -9.81 -15.84 5.91
C VAL A 77 -9.42 -17.32 5.90
N HIS A 78 -8.67 -17.76 6.91
CA HIS A 78 -8.70 -19.14 7.36
C HIS A 78 -9.98 -19.25 8.15
N GLY A 79 -11.03 -19.75 7.48
CA GLY A 79 -12.33 -19.92 8.08
C GLY A 79 -12.23 -20.71 9.37
N ASP A 80 -12.65 -20.10 10.48
CA ASP A 80 -13.08 -20.88 11.63
C ASP A 80 -14.50 -21.38 11.36
N GLY A 81 -14.56 -22.31 10.41
CA GLY A 81 -15.72 -23.14 10.15
C GLY A 81 -15.36 -24.58 10.51
N THR A 82 -15.80 -24.98 11.72
CA THR A 82 -16.00 -26.36 12.23
C THR A 82 -14.72 -27.10 12.71
N ALA A 83 -14.69 -27.84 13.82
CA ALA A 83 -15.74 -28.39 14.69
C ALA A 83 -15.21 -28.86 16.08
N GLU A 84 -16.18 -29.12 16.98
CA GLU A 84 -16.19 -30.11 18.07
C GLU A 84 -15.63 -29.81 19.48
N GLY A 85 -16.56 -29.82 20.45
CA GLY A 85 -16.51 -30.78 21.57
C GLY A 85 -16.38 -30.19 22.98
N GLY A 86 -17.46 -30.20 23.79
CA GLY A 86 -17.31 -29.85 25.20
C GLY A 86 -18.53 -29.83 26.12
N ARG A 87 -19.20 -30.99 26.27
CA ARG A 87 -20.19 -31.38 27.31
C ARG A 87 -21.59 -30.78 27.29
#